data_AF-A0A0A9X4B9-F1
#
_entry.id   AF-A0A0A9X4B9-F1
#
_cell.length_a   1.000
_cell.length_b   1.000
_cell.length_c   1.000
_cell.angle_alpha   90.00
_cell.angle_beta   90.00
_cell.angle_gamma   90.00
#
_symmetry.space_group_name_H-M   'P 1'
#
loop_
_entity.id
_entity.type
_entity.pdbx_description
1 polymer ?
#
loop_
_entity_poly.entity_id
_entity_poly.type
_entity_poly.pdbx_seq_one_letter_code
_entity_poly.pdbx_strand_id
1 'polypeptide(L)'
;ITFKQAQSGDKSVDVLIECTRMNLSISFILEFTRFVLDSLPPDKYTEGGQVNLGYVGETSVQTKPLVETVRPPSSTDSTSGCFSSRTSCVDDQSGICITLQIRRPEIMLYTNSEHSLIMRTEILVDYSSHPGRESLVLSLSGLRIISKLQTPHKDSLPYTVLYPCDAEFSKSLKVNDDGLKISTNVSFIDIHVTPDVVHAVSAMVEEFNAGMAP
;
A
#
# COMPACT_ATOMS: atom_id res chain seq x y z
N ILE A 1 14.95 5.63 -7.21
CA ILE A 1 14.15 6.35 -6.21
C ILE A 1 14.70 7.76 -6.14
N THR A 2 13.84 8.78 -6.24
CA THR A 2 14.19 10.19 -6.16
C THR A 2 13.38 10.82 -5.06
N PHE A 3 14.03 11.56 -4.16
CA PHE A 3 13.37 12.30 -3.09
C PHE A 3 13.59 13.80 -3.31
N LYS A 4 12.54 14.60 -3.10
CA LYS A 4 12.62 16.06 -3.14
C LYS A 4 11.89 16.64 -1.95
N GLN A 5 12.39 17.76 -1.47
CA GLN A 5 11.73 18.56 -0.44
C GLN A 5 11.68 20.01 -0.91
N ALA A 6 10.48 20.59 -0.97
CA ALA A 6 10.28 21.99 -1.34
C ALA A 6 10.64 22.91 -0.16
N GLN A 7 10.84 24.20 -0.45
CA GLN A 7 11.05 25.23 0.58
C GLN A 7 9.83 25.37 1.51
N SER A 8 8.64 24.98 1.05
CA SER A 8 7.40 24.89 1.85
C SER A 8 7.40 23.73 2.84
N GLY A 9 8.40 22.84 2.80
CA GLY A 9 8.46 21.62 3.59
C GLY A 9 7.84 20.40 2.91
N ASP A 10 7.07 20.57 1.83
CA ASP A 10 6.43 19.48 1.09
C ASP A 10 7.44 18.46 0.58
N LYS A 11 7.12 17.18 0.74
CA LYS A 11 8.00 16.04 0.43
C LYS A 11 7.44 15.29 -0.77
N SER A 12 8.29 14.96 -1.74
CA SER A 12 7.91 14.09 -2.85
C SER A 12 8.87 12.92 -2.98
N VAL A 13 8.32 11.73 -3.18
CA VAL A 13 9.07 10.49 -3.44
C VAL A 13 8.64 9.95 -4.79
N ASP A 14 9.58 9.86 -5.73
CA ASP A 14 9.37 9.26 -7.04
C ASP A 14 10.10 7.90 -7.10
N VAL A 15 9.36 6.81 -7.30
CA VAL A 15 9.87 5.45 -7.43
C VAL A 15 9.60 4.95 -8.84
N LEU A 16 10.67 4.56 -9.53
CA LEU A 16 10.60 3.89 -10.83
C LEU A 16 11.14 2.46 -10.67
N ILE A 17 10.35 1.49 -11.11
CA ILE A 17 10.69 0.08 -11.18
C ILE A 17 10.58 -0.34 -12.64
N GLU A 18 11.61 -0.96 -13.20
CA GLU A 18 11.61 -1.45 -14.57
C GLU A 18 11.97 -2.94 -14.60
N CYS A 19 11.66 -3.60 -15.72
CA CYS A 19 12.08 -4.98 -16.00
C CYS A 19 11.65 -6.00 -14.92
N THR A 20 10.48 -5.80 -14.32
CA THR A 20 9.95 -6.72 -13.30
C THR A 20 9.29 -7.92 -13.96
N ARG A 21 9.77 -9.12 -13.66
CA ARG A 21 9.10 -10.37 -14.01
C ARG A 21 8.82 -11.16 -12.74
N MET A 22 7.56 -11.49 -12.50
CA MET A 22 7.15 -12.35 -11.39
C MET A 22 6.50 -13.61 -11.95
N ASN A 23 6.95 -14.77 -11.48
CA ASN A 23 6.29 -16.04 -11.73
C ASN A 23 5.76 -16.52 -10.38
N LEU A 24 4.45 -16.53 -10.22
CA LEU A 24 3.79 -16.79 -8.94
C LEU A 24 2.87 -18.01 -9.09
N SER A 25 3.08 -19.02 -8.26
CA SER A 25 2.11 -20.09 -8.12
C SER A 25 0.92 -19.61 -7.28
N ILE A 26 -0.27 -20.16 -7.53
CA ILE A 26 -1.45 -19.86 -6.71
C ILE A 26 -1.19 -20.23 -5.24
N SER A 27 -0.60 -21.41 -4.98
CA SER A 27 -0.17 -21.84 -3.65
C SER A 27 0.75 -20.82 -2.95
N PHE A 28 1.75 -20.26 -3.64
CA PHE A 28 2.63 -19.25 -3.05
C PHE A 28 1.89 -17.97 -2.69
N ILE A 29 0.99 -17.50 -3.56
CA ILE A 29 0.19 -16.29 -3.32
C ILE A 29 -0.64 -16.45 -2.05
N LEU A 30 -1.25 -17.63 -1.84
CA LEU A 30 -2.04 -17.91 -0.65
C LEU A 30 -1.21 -17.87 0.63
N GLU A 31 -0.09 -18.60 0.68
CA GLU A 31 0.79 -18.63 1.84
C GLU A 31 1.40 -17.26 2.14
N PHE A 32 1.82 -16.53 1.10
CA PHE A 32 2.33 -15.18 1.27
C PHE A 32 1.24 -14.22 1.78
N THR A 33 0.02 -14.33 1.26
CA THR A 33 -1.11 -13.51 1.72
C THR A 33 -1.42 -13.79 3.18
N ARG A 34 -1.47 -15.05 3.60
CA ARG A 34 -1.63 -15.44 5.01
C ARG A 34 -0.53 -14.85 5.87
N PHE A 35 0.72 -15.04 5.48
CA PHE A 35 1.87 -14.49 6.18
C PHE A 35 1.75 -12.97 6.38
N VAL A 36 1.37 -12.23 5.32
CA VAL A 36 1.18 -10.78 5.41
C VAL A 36 0.03 -10.42 6.35
N LEU A 37 -1.11 -11.09 6.23
CA LEU A 37 -2.28 -10.84 7.08
C LEU A 37 -2.00 -11.16 8.55
N ASP A 38 -1.33 -12.26 8.84
CA ASP A 38 -0.93 -12.67 10.19
C ASP A 38 0.13 -11.73 10.79
N SER A 39 0.85 -10.99 9.95
CA SER A 39 1.83 -9.99 10.36
C SER A 39 1.21 -8.62 10.64
N LEU A 40 -0.05 -8.38 10.26
CA LEU A 40 -0.72 -7.12 10.57
C LEU A 40 -0.98 -7.03 12.08
N PRO A 41 -0.71 -5.87 12.71
CA PRO A 41 -1.00 -5.71 14.13
C PRO A 41 -2.51 -5.90 14.35
N PRO A 42 -2.93 -6.66 15.37
CA PRO A 42 -4.34 -6.79 15.68
C PRO A 42 -4.94 -5.41 15.95
N ASP A 43 -6.19 -5.18 15.51
CA ASP A 43 -6.95 -3.91 15.60
C ASP A 43 -7.07 -3.29 17.03
N LYS A 44 -6.44 -3.91 18.03
CA LYS A 44 -6.53 -3.55 19.45
C LYS A 44 -5.52 -2.49 19.92
N TYR A 45 -4.83 -1.78 19.03
CA TYR A 45 -3.86 -0.73 19.39
C TYR A 45 -4.37 0.72 19.24
N THR A 46 -5.68 0.96 19.28
CA THR A 46 -6.22 2.33 19.29
C THR A 46 -6.32 2.97 20.68
N GLU A 47 -5.86 2.31 21.75
CA GLU A 47 -5.68 2.94 23.07
C GLU A 47 -4.24 2.71 23.57
N GLY A 48 -3.39 3.71 23.38
CA GLY A 48 -1.99 3.68 23.80
C GLY A 48 -1.08 3.21 22.67
N GLY A 49 -0.41 4.17 22.03
CA GLY A 49 0.50 3.92 20.91
C GLY A 49 1.61 2.91 21.22
N GLN A 50 2.25 2.41 20.17
CA GLN A 50 3.32 1.42 20.26
C GLN A 50 4.50 1.97 21.07
N VAL A 51 4.71 1.44 22.28
CA VAL A 51 5.87 1.78 23.12
C VAL A 51 7.09 1.05 22.56
N ASN A 52 8.05 1.80 22.03
CA ASN A 52 9.32 1.26 21.61
C ASN A 52 10.18 0.97 22.85
N LEU A 53 10.31 -0.30 23.24
CA LEU A 53 11.08 -0.73 24.42
C LEU A 53 12.59 -0.38 24.33
N GLY A 54 13.09 -0.03 23.14
CA GLY A 54 14.47 0.44 22.94
C GLY A 54 14.67 1.93 23.26
N TYR A 55 13.59 2.68 23.48
CA TYR A 55 13.64 4.09 23.88
C TYR A 55 13.42 4.20 25.40
N VAL A 56 14.51 4.07 26.17
CA VAL A 56 14.48 4.35 27.61
C VAL A 56 14.55 5.86 27.81
N GLY A 57 13.42 6.55 27.59
CA GLY A 57 13.24 7.89 28.12
C GLY A 57 12.82 7.77 29.59
N GLU A 58 13.64 8.24 30.53
CA GLU A 58 13.29 8.28 31.95
C GLU A 58 11.97 9.05 32.15
N THR A 59 10.88 8.32 32.33
CA THR A 59 9.58 8.87 32.72
C THR A 59 9.14 8.20 34.01
N SER A 60 9.84 8.52 35.10
CA SER A 60 9.33 8.26 36.44
C SER A 60 8.30 9.33 36.81
N VAL A 61 7.07 9.23 36.28
CA VAL A 61 5.92 9.94 36.86
C VAL A 61 5.44 9.13 38.05
N GLN A 62 6.04 9.38 39.22
CA GLN A 62 5.51 8.91 40.50
C GLN A 62 4.25 9.72 40.83
N THR A 63 3.09 9.10 40.70
CA THR A 63 1.85 9.51 41.33
C THR A 63 1.99 9.37 42.85
N LYS A 64 2.00 10.48 43.59
CA LYS A 64 1.73 10.47 45.04
C LYS A 64 0.82 11.65 45.46
N PRO A 65 -0.01 11.46 46.51
CA PRO A 65 -1.21 12.23 46.73
C PRO A 65 -1.00 13.52 47.55
N LEU A 66 -1.98 14.40 47.37
CA LEU A 66 -2.27 15.67 48.05
C LEU A 66 -2.10 15.64 49.59
N VAL A 67 -1.23 16.49 50.15
CA VAL A 67 -1.41 17.13 51.48
C VAL A 67 -0.70 18.50 51.47
N GLU A 68 -1.42 19.56 51.84
CA GLU A 68 -0.93 20.93 52.08
C GLU A 68 0.04 21.01 53.27
N THR A 69 1.04 21.92 53.23
CA THR A 69 1.33 22.96 54.26
C THR A 69 2.71 23.62 54.01
N VAL A 70 2.67 24.91 53.64
CA VAL A 70 3.57 26.06 53.95
C VAL A 70 5.10 25.83 54.13
N ARG A 71 5.90 26.36 53.18
CA ARG A 71 7.11 27.19 53.45
C ARG A 71 7.56 27.92 52.17
N PRO A 72 7.90 29.23 52.20
CA PRO A 72 8.44 29.90 51.01
C PRO A 72 9.97 29.70 50.95
N PRO A 73 10.57 29.40 49.80
CA PRO A 73 12.00 29.58 49.63
C PRO A 73 12.28 31.03 49.20
N SER A 74 12.94 31.76 50.10
CA SER A 74 13.62 33.02 49.80
C SER A 74 14.91 32.78 49.01
N SER A 75 15.26 33.79 48.21
CA SER A 75 16.60 34.10 47.66
C SER A 75 17.17 33.10 46.64
N THR A 76 17.00 33.39 45.35
CA THR A 76 17.98 34.07 44.46
C THR A 76 19.09 33.15 43.97
N ASP A 77 18.89 32.57 42.80
CA ASP A 77 19.86 32.75 41.71
C ASP A 77 19.20 32.51 40.35
N SER A 78 19.40 33.50 39.48
CA SER A 78 18.92 33.56 38.11
C SER A 78 19.58 32.49 37.24
N THR A 79 18.80 31.83 36.37
CA THR A 79 19.02 31.83 34.91
C THR A 79 17.79 31.28 34.19
N SER A 80 17.30 32.06 33.24
CA SER A 80 16.39 31.70 32.14
C SER A 80 15.12 30.94 32.50
N GLY A 81 14.04 31.71 32.68
CA GLY A 81 12.70 31.20 32.42
C GLY A 81 12.60 30.66 31.00
N CYS A 82 12.52 29.35 30.89
CA CYS A 82 11.76 28.69 29.85
C CYS A 82 10.64 27.91 30.55
N PHE A 83 9.60 28.62 30.95
CA PHE A 83 8.28 28.10 30.68
C PHE A 83 8.21 27.97 29.16
N SER A 84 8.67 26.84 28.62
CA SER A 84 8.23 26.40 27.31
C SER A 84 6.80 25.96 27.52
N SER A 85 5.93 26.98 27.53
CA SER A 85 4.62 26.96 26.92
C SER A 85 4.55 25.84 25.90
N ARG A 86 3.41 25.17 25.87
CA ARG A 86 2.87 24.55 24.65
C ARG A 86 3.28 25.35 23.41
N THR A 87 4.43 25.04 22.83
CA THR A 87 4.60 25.00 21.40
C THR A 87 4.07 23.60 21.11
N SER A 88 2.76 23.41 20.95
CA SER A 88 2.23 23.45 19.58
C SER A 88 3.29 24.04 18.64
N CYS A 89 4.27 23.22 18.29
CA CYS A 89 4.77 23.25 16.93
C CYS A 89 3.48 23.32 16.12
N VAL A 90 3.20 24.48 15.54
CA VAL A 90 2.36 24.50 14.37
C VAL A 90 3.17 23.63 13.43
N ASP A 91 2.88 22.33 13.45
CA ASP A 91 3.50 21.36 12.59
C ASP A 91 3.14 21.92 11.23
N ASP A 92 4.11 22.54 10.56
CA ASP A 92 3.99 22.93 9.16
C ASP A 92 3.51 21.67 8.49
N GLN A 93 2.21 21.58 8.22
CA GLN A 93 1.61 20.34 7.74
C GLN A 93 2.00 20.21 6.26
N SER A 94 3.26 19.84 6.09
CA SER A 94 3.91 19.60 4.83
C SER A 94 3.21 18.43 4.16
N GLY A 95 2.85 18.64 2.91
CA GLY A 95 2.28 17.60 2.08
C GLY A 95 3.30 16.49 1.81
N ILE A 96 2.77 15.30 1.54
CA ILE A 96 3.53 14.16 1.06
C ILE A 96 2.94 13.73 -0.27
N CYS A 97 3.77 13.63 -1.29
CA CYS A 97 3.42 13.03 -2.58
C CYS A 97 4.31 11.81 -2.83
N ILE A 98 3.72 10.69 -3.22
CA ILE A 98 4.44 9.46 -3.57
C ILE A 98 3.96 9.03 -4.95
N THR A 99 4.88 8.99 -5.90
CA THR A 99 4.66 8.51 -7.25
C THR A 99 5.39 7.19 -7.41
N LEU A 100 4.70 6.11 -7.76
CA LEU A 100 5.28 4.81 -8.09
C LEU A 100 4.93 4.45 -9.52
N GLN A 101 5.94 4.27 -10.36
CA GLN A 101 5.80 3.81 -11.73
C GLN A 101 6.48 2.45 -11.87
N ILE A 102 5.72 1.42 -12.26
CA ILE A 102 6.25 0.10 -12.59
C ILE A 102 6.08 -0.10 -14.10
N ARG A 103 7.21 -0.09 -14.81
CA ARG A 103 7.23 -0.19 -16.27
C ARG A 103 7.38 -1.61 -16.75
N ARG A 104 6.49 -1.98 -17.66
CA ARG A 104 6.38 -3.31 -18.30
C ARG A 104 6.47 -4.49 -17.33
N PRO A 105 5.83 -4.50 -16.15
CA PRO A 105 5.76 -5.70 -15.34
C PRO A 105 5.11 -6.84 -16.13
N GLU A 106 5.69 -8.02 -16.00
CA GLU A 106 5.12 -9.28 -16.49
C GLU A 106 4.89 -10.20 -15.29
N ILE A 107 3.62 -10.49 -15.01
CA ILE A 107 3.22 -11.35 -13.90
C ILE A 107 2.60 -12.61 -14.49
N MET A 108 3.27 -13.75 -14.31
CA MET A 108 2.78 -15.06 -14.70
C MET A 108 2.19 -15.77 -13.49
N LEU A 109 0.92 -16.14 -13.60
CA LEU A 109 0.21 -16.99 -12.66
C LEU A 109 0.17 -18.42 -13.21
N TYR A 110 0.47 -19.39 -12.36
CA TYR A 110 0.44 -20.80 -12.73
C TYR A 110 -0.04 -21.66 -11.57
N THR A 111 -0.55 -22.84 -11.90
CA THR A 111 -0.88 -23.92 -10.97
C THR A 111 -0.01 -25.13 -11.28
N ASN A 112 -0.28 -26.25 -10.62
CA ASN A 112 0.26 -27.54 -11.03
C ASN A 112 -0.30 -28.05 -12.38
N SER A 113 -1.26 -27.35 -12.98
CA SER A 113 -1.75 -27.65 -14.33
C SER A 113 -0.77 -27.18 -15.40
N GLU A 114 -0.95 -27.65 -16.63
CA GLU A 114 -0.15 -27.20 -17.78
C GLU A 114 -0.50 -25.76 -18.21
N HIS A 115 -1.48 -25.09 -17.61
CA HIS A 115 -1.89 -23.76 -18.04
C HIS A 115 -1.31 -22.65 -17.16
N SER A 116 -0.89 -21.57 -17.81
CA SER A 116 -0.44 -20.34 -17.16
C SER A 116 -1.13 -19.11 -17.76
N LEU A 117 -1.41 -18.12 -16.93
CA LEU A 117 -1.92 -16.82 -17.34
C LEU A 117 -0.83 -15.78 -17.13
N ILE A 118 -0.59 -14.95 -18.14
CA ILE A 118 0.41 -13.88 -18.10
C ILE A 118 -0.33 -12.56 -18.20
N MET A 119 -0.23 -11.77 -17.14
CA MET A 119 -0.68 -10.38 -17.09
C MET A 119 0.48 -9.45 -17.45
N ARG A 120 0.21 -8.49 -18.33
CA ARG A 120 1.12 -7.40 -18.67
C ARG A 120 0.35 -6.08 -18.61
N THR A 121 0.94 -5.07 -17.99
CA THR A 121 0.36 -3.72 -17.83
C THR A 121 1.48 -2.77 -17.47
N GLU A 122 1.36 -1.48 -17.74
CA GLU A 122 2.10 -0.45 -16.99
C GLU A 122 1.31 -0.12 -15.72
N ILE A 123 1.98 0.10 -14.59
CA ILE A 123 1.33 0.47 -13.32
C ILE A 123 1.84 1.85 -12.91
N LEU A 124 0.92 2.77 -12.65
CA LEU A 124 1.19 4.06 -12.05
C LEU A 124 0.37 4.19 -10.77
N VAL A 125 1.00 4.57 -9.67
CA VAL A 125 0.35 4.86 -8.39
C VAL A 125 0.78 6.24 -7.95
N ASP A 126 -0.18 7.16 -7.86
CA ASP A 126 0.03 8.52 -7.38
C ASP A 126 -0.74 8.69 -6.08
N TYR A 127 -0.01 8.83 -4.98
CA TYR A 127 -0.55 9.17 -3.67
C TYR A 127 -0.17 10.61 -3.33
N SER A 128 -1.12 11.37 -2.80
CA SER A 128 -0.86 12.69 -2.23
C SER A 128 -1.68 12.88 -0.97
N SER A 129 -1.05 13.43 0.06
CA SER A 129 -1.67 13.81 1.32
C SER A 129 -1.24 15.23 1.64
N HIS A 130 -2.23 16.10 1.75
CA HIS A 130 -2.08 17.50 2.13
C HIS A 130 -3.09 17.81 3.26
N PRO A 131 -2.91 18.91 3.99
CA PRO A 131 -3.85 19.31 5.03
C PRO A 131 -5.28 19.39 4.50
N GLY A 132 -6.17 18.57 5.06
CA GLY A 132 -7.58 18.52 4.68
C GLY A 132 -7.89 17.82 3.34
N ARG A 133 -6.89 17.23 2.67
CA ARG A 133 -7.07 16.53 1.38
C ARG A 133 -6.15 15.33 1.24
N GLU A 134 -6.72 14.18 0.93
CA GLU A 134 -5.98 12.98 0.53
C GLU A 134 -6.44 12.53 -0.87
N SER A 135 -5.53 12.00 -1.68
CA SER A 135 -5.82 11.46 -3.00
C SER A 135 -4.90 10.30 -3.33
N LEU A 136 -5.49 9.21 -3.81
CA LEU A 136 -4.81 8.04 -4.35
C LEU A 136 -5.36 7.80 -5.75
N VAL A 137 -4.48 7.65 -6.73
CA VAL A 137 -4.82 7.25 -8.11
C VAL A 137 -3.95 6.04 -8.46
N LEU A 138 -4.58 4.97 -8.91
CA LEU A 138 -3.94 3.77 -9.46
C LEU A 138 -4.37 3.66 -10.92
N SER A 139 -3.42 3.72 -11.84
CA SER A 139 -3.66 3.53 -13.27
C SER A 139 -2.95 2.28 -13.76
N LEU A 140 -3.68 1.46 -14.50
CA LEU A 140 -3.21 0.31 -15.25
C LEU A 140 -3.34 0.66 -16.72
N SER A 141 -2.22 0.73 -17.45
CA SER A 141 -2.25 1.03 -18.89
C SER A 141 -1.82 -0.16 -19.73
N GLY A 142 -2.57 -0.42 -20.80
CA GLY A 142 -2.35 -1.54 -21.71
C GLY A 142 -2.48 -2.90 -21.01
N LEU A 143 -3.35 -3.00 -20.01
CA LEU A 143 -3.64 -4.23 -19.30
C LEU A 143 -4.11 -5.29 -20.28
N ARG A 144 -3.34 -6.37 -20.38
CA ARG A 144 -3.66 -7.53 -21.22
C ARG A 144 -3.36 -8.82 -20.49
N ILE A 145 -4.14 -9.84 -20.80
CA ILE A 145 -3.99 -11.18 -20.25
C ILE A 145 -3.82 -12.16 -21.39
N ILE A 146 -2.81 -13.01 -21.27
CA ILE A 146 -2.45 -14.02 -22.25
C ILE A 146 -2.48 -15.38 -21.56
N SER A 147 -3.15 -16.37 -22.14
CA SER A 147 -3.07 -17.76 -21.72
C SER A 147 -1.99 -18.47 -22.51
N LYS A 148 -1.20 -19.31 -21.81
CA LYS A 148 -0.17 -20.14 -22.41
C LYS A 148 -0.30 -21.56 -21.85
N LEU A 149 -0.40 -22.53 -22.75
CA LEU A 149 -0.29 -23.95 -22.44
C LEU A 149 1.19 -24.38 -22.45
N GLN A 150 1.67 -24.86 -21.32
CA GLN A 150 3.02 -25.33 -21.07
C GLN A 150 3.07 -26.85 -21.25
N THR A 151 2.97 -27.30 -22.50
CA THR A 151 3.22 -28.71 -22.85
C THR A 151 4.73 -28.97 -22.99
N PRO A 152 5.28 -30.00 -22.33
CA PRO A 152 6.67 -30.43 -22.57
C PRO A 152 6.90 -30.69 -24.06
N HIS A 153 7.97 -30.12 -24.62
CA HIS A 153 8.40 -30.30 -26.02
C HIS A 153 7.48 -29.74 -27.11
N LYS A 154 6.47 -28.93 -26.76
CA LYS A 154 5.65 -28.23 -27.76
C LYS A 154 5.36 -26.80 -27.29
N ASP A 155 5.94 -25.84 -27.99
CA ASP A 155 5.56 -24.43 -27.83
C ASP A 155 4.16 -24.23 -28.41
N SER A 156 3.16 -24.11 -27.52
CA SER A 156 1.84 -23.66 -27.92
C SER A 156 1.89 -22.15 -28.20
N LEU A 157 1.16 -21.70 -29.23
CA LEU A 157 1.01 -20.28 -29.50
C LEU A 157 0.22 -19.65 -28.34
N PRO A 158 0.71 -18.54 -27.76
CA PRO A 158 -0.01 -17.84 -26.70
C PRO A 158 -1.36 -17.33 -27.22
N TYR A 159 -2.41 -17.47 -26.41
CA TYR A 159 -3.75 -17.02 -26.73
C TYR A 159 -4.08 -15.75 -25.93
N THR A 160 -4.52 -14.69 -26.60
CA THR A 160 -4.92 -13.45 -25.89
C THR A 160 -6.31 -13.64 -25.30
N VAL A 161 -6.41 -13.51 -23.98
CA VAL A 161 -7.66 -13.63 -23.21
C VAL A 161 -8.31 -12.28 -23.02
N LEU A 162 -7.52 -11.28 -22.61
CA LEU A 162 -7.95 -9.89 -22.49
C LEU A 162 -7.10 -9.06 -23.44
N TYR A 163 -7.74 -8.44 -24.42
CA TYR A 163 -7.08 -7.47 -25.28
C TYR A 163 -6.76 -6.19 -24.49
N PRO A 164 -5.72 -5.43 -24.88
CA PRO A 164 -5.26 -4.27 -24.12
C PRO A 164 -6.38 -3.29 -23.78
N CYS A 165 -6.56 -3.04 -22.49
CA CYS A 165 -7.45 -2.02 -21.96
C CYS A 165 -6.73 -1.18 -20.90
N ASP A 166 -7.27 0.00 -20.61
CA ASP A 166 -6.80 0.87 -19.54
C ASP A 166 -7.82 0.88 -18.41
N ALA A 167 -7.35 0.88 -17.16
CA ALA A 167 -8.18 0.99 -15.98
C ALA A 167 -7.58 2.02 -15.00
N GLU A 168 -8.40 2.90 -14.47
CA GLU A 168 -8.01 3.88 -13.46
C GLU A 168 -8.94 3.74 -12.25
N PHE A 169 -8.34 3.62 -11.08
CA PHE A 169 -9.02 3.70 -9.79
C PHE A 169 -8.55 4.95 -9.07
N SER A 170 -9.48 5.75 -8.56
CA SER A 170 -9.18 6.95 -7.78
C SER A 170 -9.98 6.98 -6.50
N LYS A 171 -9.30 7.30 -5.40
CA LYS A 171 -9.88 7.58 -4.08
C LYS A 171 -9.44 8.97 -3.68
N SER A 172 -10.37 9.85 -3.37
CA SER A 172 -10.07 11.18 -2.83
C SER A 172 -10.92 11.46 -1.61
N LEU A 173 -10.31 12.07 -0.60
CA LEU A 173 -10.97 12.49 0.63
C LEU A 173 -10.74 13.99 0.79
N LYS A 174 -11.82 14.76 0.88
CA LYS A 174 -11.77 16.20 1.18
C LYS A 174 -12.57 16.47 2.44
N VAL A 175 -11.94 17.12 3.42
CA VAL A 175 -12.57 17.38 4.73
C VAL A 175 -13.73 18.37 4.63
N ASN A 176 -13.67 19.33 3.69
CA ASN A 176 -14.60 20.46 3.64
C ASN A 176 -15.62 20.42 2.50
N ASP A 177 -15.55 19.43 1.58
CA ASP A 177 -16.16 19.57 0.25
C ASP A 177 -16.48 18.19 -0.38
N ASP A 178 -17.50 17.48 0.13
CA ASP A 178 -18.04 16.16 -0.33
C ASP A 178 -17.51 14.85 0.30
N GLY A 179 -16.65 14.88 1.32
CA GLY A 179 -16.24 13.66 2.03
C GLY A 179 -15.43 12.68 1.16
N LEU A 180 -15.65 11.37 1.31
CA LEU A 180 -14.92 10.32 0.58
C LEU A 180 -15.54 10.09 -0.81
N LYS A 181 -14.75 10.31 -1.86
CA LYS A 181 -15.10 9.97 -3.24
C LYS A 181 -14.23 8.82 -3.75
N ILE A 182 -14.87 7.77 -4.25
CA ILE A 182 -14.21 6.65 -4.93
C ILE A 182 -14.76 6.59 -6.35
N SER A 183 -13.89 6.54 -7.35
CA SER A 183 -14.24 6.39 -8.76
C SER A 183 -13.37 5.35 -9.44
N THR A 184 -13.97 4.61 -10.36
CA THR A 184 -13.28 3.66 -11.22
C THR A 184 -13.68 3.97 -12.66
N ASN A 185 -12.70 4.05 -13.55
CA ASN A 185 -12.89 4.21 -14.98
C ASN A 185 -12.17 3.05 -15.68
N VAL A 186 -12.83 2.44 -16.67
CA VAL A 186 -12.24 1.37 -17.47
C VAL A 186 -12.56 1.65 -18.92
N SER A 187 -11.56 1.51 -19.79
CA SER A 187 -11.76 1.61 -21.24
C SER A 187 -12.60 0.44 -21.75
N PHE A 188 -12.78 0.35 -23.07
CA PHE A 188 -13.40 -0.81 -23.69
C PHE A 188 -12.71 -2.11 -23.24
N ILE A 189 -13.50 -3.09 -22.84
CA ILE A 189 -13.06 -4.40 -22.38
C ILE A 189 -13.42 -5.41 -23.47
N ASP A 190 -12.42 -6.13 -23.97
CA ASP A 190 -12.58 -7.17 -24.97
C ASP A 190 -11.97 -8.49 -24.47
N ILE A 191 -12.84 -9.45 -24.17
CA ILE A 191 -12.50 -10.73 -23.56
C ILE A 191 -12.84 -11.86 -24.51
N HIS A 192 -11.84 -12.67 -24.79
CA HIS A 192 -11.92 -13.82 -25.66
C HIS A 192 -11.78 -15.10 -24.83
N VAL A 193 -12.81 -15.95 -24.87
CA VAL A 193 -12.87 -17.18 -24.08
C VAL A 193 -12.81 -18.39 -25.01
N THR A 194 -11.91 -19.32 -24.70
CA THR A 194 -11.79 -20.64 -25.36
C THR A 194 -11.86 -21.75 -24.32
N PRO A 195 -12.10 -23.01 -24.72
CA PRO A 195 -12.06 -24.14 -23.79
C PRO A 195 -10.76 -24.20 -22.96
N ASP A 196 -9.61 -23.94 -23.58
CA ASP A 196 -8.31 -23.94 -22.88
C ASP A 196 -8.23 -22.85 -21.81
N VAL A 197 -8.78 -21.66 -22.09
CA VAL A 197 -8.85 -20.57 -21.11
C VAL A 197 -9.77 -20.95 -19.95
N VAL A 198 -10.90 -21.60 -20.23
CA VAL A 198 -11.81 -22.08 -19.19
C VAL A 198 -11.12 -23.11 -18.31
N HIS A 199 -10.44 -24.11 -18.90
CA HIS A 199 -9.68 -25.09 -18.13
C HIS A 199 -8.58 -24.47 -17.27
N ALA A 200 -7.84 -23.49 -17.82
CA ALA A 200 -6.82 -22.76 -17.09
C ALA A 200 -7.39 -22.02 -15.86
N VAL A 201 -8.46 -21.26 -16.06
CA VAL A 201 -9.10 -20.48 -15.00
C VAL A 201 -9.74 -21.41 -13.97
N SER A 202 -10.42 -22.47 -14.39
CA SER A 202 -11.01 -23.46 -13.49
C SER A 202 -9.95 -24.10 -12.60
N ALA A 203 -8.81 -24.54 -13.15
CA ALA A 203 -7.73 -25.11 -12.36
C ALA A 203 -7.15 -24.11 -11.33
N MET A 204 -7.00 -22.83 -11.72
CA MET A 204 -6.57 -21.76 -10.80
C MET A 204 -7.57 -21.52 -9.67
N VAL A 205 -8.86 -21.47 -10.00
CA VAL A 205 -9.94 -21.25 -9.02
C VAL A 205 -10.07 -22.46 -8.08
N GLU A 206 -9.95 -23.68 -8.59
CA GLU A 206 -9.98 -24.90 -7.78
C GLU A 206 -8.81 -24.95 -6.79
N GLU A 207 -7.57 -24.65 -7.23
CA GLU A 207 -6.41 -24.58 -6.33
C GLU A 207 -6.59 -23.46 -5.29
N PHE A 208 -7.07 -22.28 -5.73
CA PHE A 208 -7.33 -21.16 -4.83
C PHE A 208 -8.36 -21.53 -3.74
N ASN A 209 -9.47 -22.14 -4.13
CA ASN A 209 -10.55 -22.52 -3.23
C ASN A 209 -10.13 -23.64 -2.27
N ALA A 210 -9.40 -24.65 -2.76
CA ALA A 210 -8.85 -25.71 -1.92
C ALA A 210 -7.85 -25.15 -0.92
N GLY A 211 -7.03 -24.19 -1.35
CA GLY A 211 -6.07 -23.53 -0.49
C GLY A 211 -6.71 -22.60 0.53
N MET A 212 -7.88 -21.97 0.25
CA MET A 212 -8.62 -21.13 1.20
C MET A 212 -9.49 -21.90 2.20
N ALA A 213 -9.64 -23.22 2.04
CA ALA A 213 -10.39 -24.04 2.98
C ALA A 213 -9.75 -23.97 4.39
N PRO A 214 -10.57 -23.92 5.46
CA PRO A 214 -10.09 -23.82 6.85
C PRO A 214 -9.39 -25.09 7.33
#